data_AF-A0A4P9XS21-F1
#
_entry.id   AF-A0A4P9XS21-F1
#
_cell.length_a   1.000
_cell.length_b   1.000
_cell.length_c   1.000
_cell.angle_alpha   90.00
_cell.angle_beta   90.00
_cell.angle_gamma   90.00
#
_symmetry.space_group_name_H-M   'P 1'
#
loop_
_entity.id
_entity.type
_entity.pdbx_description
1 polymer ?
#
loop_
_entity_poly.entity_id
_entity_poly.type
_entity_poly.pdbx_seq_one_letter_code
_entity_poly.pdbx_strand_id
1 'polypeptide(L)'
;MQRTRTARRRTERACCSSGCTWWSCAIFLSLFISITLCTLVDARLTAASSEGRTLTVPTYDYYGVDPPAYNITGRLLRPTFVPKEACLLQHGDQGDLNSIKNSAQSKGPPVVSFSWAEAGAAQCHTFAQAALAVVNYGRLLATEGVSAPSLFLLLLTNEHYKMYSGSPYTEPYTADNLSVTDKRPSIITVLVPADHTKEVGDFLNGTGTNGAVVIAEKEAGPWNDVILSSAYVGFSITFFVLNILFLLYGIFQLGRSVYAKEFKLDQRNSVFLASLITSICGVPFFLMSHAELREQLLRMTASFILTICSYSLLLLWCSVLAAIQQERRPILLIIVTFLAMVVRTATFGVQMWATVGRPYFGAVNAIVIIGYLVPAFQLCMCCLFIYHSHVFLRQRRQMAVSEQTAAPLLQLSYVAIATFIGFFFLAIDMLLSVTMRLDTTPTVNALRYQMKMVAWTIQSGALIILLGMRTTSKTSILSLMTGSVLSKTHTPPWPWKQIDDHRISARQVGGHV
;
A
#
# COMPACT_ATOMS: atom_id res chain seq x y z
N MET A 1 1.43 -47.64 -22.58
CA MET A 1 0.93 -46.26 -22.33
C MET A 1 0.68 -45.90 -20.85
N GLN A 2 0.42 -46.83 -19.93
CA GLN A 2 0.26 -46.49 -18.49
C GLN A 2 1.57 -46.09 -17.77
N ARG A 3 2.74 -46.64 -18.16
CA ARG A 3 4.05 -46.32 -17.56
C ARG A 3 4.58 -44.92 -17.86
N THR A 4 4.19 -44.30 -18.98
CA THR A 4 4.64 -42.94 -19.34
C THR A 4 3.83 -41.85 -18.61
N ARG A 5 2.59 -42.13 -18.20
CA ARG A 5 1.78 -41.19 -17.41
C ARG A 5 2.23 -41.06 -15.95
N THR A 6 2.81 -42.10 -15.36
CA THR A 6 3.33 -42.06 -13.98
C THR A 6 4.67 -41.32 -13.87
N ALA A 7 5.52 -41.39 -14.90
CA ALA A 7 6.80 -40.65 -14.93
C ALA A 7 6.58 -39.13 -15.03
N ARG A 8 5.63 -38.68 -15.87
CA ARG A 8 5.30 -37.24 -16.04
C ARG A 8 4.69 -36.62 -14.78
N ARG A 9 3.87 -37.38 -14.04
CA ARG A 9 3.29 -36.93 -12.75
C ARG A 9 4.32 -36.84 -11.61
N ARG A 10 5.47 -37.53 -11.69
CA ARG A 10 6.54 -37.41 -10.68
C ARG A 10 7.42 -36.18 -10.92
N THR A 11 7.72 -35.85 -12.18
CA THR A 11 8.52 -34.67 -12.53
C THR A 11 7.78 -33.35 -12.27
N GLU A 12 6.48 -33.27 -12.56
CA GLU A 12 5.67 -32.08 -12.25
C GLU A 12 5.56 -31.80 -10.74
N ARG A 13 5.52 -32.84 -9.89
CA ARG A 13 5.49 -32.68 -8.42
C ARG A 13 6.82 -32.22 -7.85
N ALA A 14 7.94 -32.68 -8.41
CA ALA A 14 9.27 -32.31 -7.94
C ALA A 14 9.61 -30.84 -8.25
N CYS A 15 9.19 -30.32 -9.41
CA CYS A 15 9.40 -28.90 -9.76
C CYS A 15 8.55 -27.95 -8.91
N CYS A 16 7.31 -28.31 -8.58
CA CYS A 16 6.45 -27.44 -7.75
C CYS A 16 6.88 -27.36 -6.29
N SER A 17 7.40 -28.45 -5.68
CA SER A 17 7.79 -28.41 -4.26
C SER A 17 9.13 -27.72 -4.02
N SER A 18 10.07 -27.81 -4.98
CA SER A 18 11.38 -27.19 -4.88
C SER A 18 11.34 -25.70 -5.21
N GLY A 19 10.53 -25.26 -6.19
CA GLY A 19 10.38 -23.83 -6.45
C GLY A 19 9.82 -23.05 -5.26
N CYS A 20 8.78 -23.57 -4.60
CA CYS A 20 8.08 -22.83 -3.55
C CYS A 20 8.94 -22.53 -2.31
N THR A 21 9.80 -23.47 -1.89
CA THR A 21 10.67 -23.30 -0.71
C THR A 21 11.78 -22.27 -0.94
N TRP A 22 12.38 -22.24 -2.13
CA TRP A 22 13.45 -21.29 -2.44
C TRP A 22 12.94 -19.84 -2.49
N TRP A 23 11.75 -19.62 -3.04
CA TRP A 23 11.14 -18.29 -3.08
C TRP A 23 10.78 -17.78 -1.69
N SER A 24 10.20 -18.63 -0.82
CA SER A 24 9.92 -18.23 0.56
C SER A 24 11.21 -17.89 1.33
N CYS A 25 12.25 -18.72 1.23
CA CYS A 25 13.54 -18.45 1.88
C CYS A 25 14.19 -17.16 1.36
N ALA A 26 14.13 -16.88 0.06
CA ALA A 26 14.68 -15.64 -0.51
C ALA A 26 13.94 -14.39 0.01
N ILE A 27 12.60 -14.45 0.12
CA ILE A 27 11.80 -13.34 0.67
C ILE A 27 12.15 -13.13 2.15
N PHE A 28 12.16 -14.18 2.97
CA PHE A 28 12.50 -14.07 4.40
C PHE A 28 13.94 -13.60 4.62
N LEU A 29 14.89 -14.07 3.82
CA LEU A 29 16.29 -13.65 3.89
C LEU A 29 16.45 -12.18 3.48
N SER A 30 15.75 -11.72 2.43
CA SER A 30 15.78 -10.32 2.02
C SER A 30 15.19 -9.37 3.07
N LEU A 31 14.09 -9.78 3.72
CA LEU A 31 13.50 -9.05 4.84
C LEU A 31 14.46 -9.02 6.05
N PHE A 32 15.10 -10.15 6.37
CA PHE A 32 16.03 -10.24 7.49
C PHE A 32 17.31 -9.42 7.29
N ILE A 33 17.87 -9.44 6.07
CA ILE A 33 19.05 -8.62 5.71
C ILE A 33 18.70 -7.13 5.76
N SER A 34 17.49 -6.74 5.32
CA SER A 34 17.04 -5.35 5.39
C SER A 34 16.91 -4.85 6.83
N ILE A 35 16.52 -5.72 7.78
CA ILE A 35 16.38 -5.37 9.20
C ILE A 35 17.74 -5.29 9.91
N THR A 36 18.69 -6.15 9.55
CA THR A 36 19.97 -6.27 10.30
C THR A 36 21.08 -5.31 9.85
N LEU A 37 21.00 -4.73 8.64
CA LEU A 37 22.05 -3.84 8.09
C LEU A 37 21.82 -2.35 8.31
N CYS A 38 20.81 -1.93 9.09
CA CYS A 38 20.61 -0.52 9.41
C CYS A 38 21.57 -0.08 10.53
N THR A 39 22.77 0.36 10.17
CA THR A 39 23.64 1.11 11.10
C THR A 39 23.21 2.58 11.10
N LEU A 40 22.82 3.10 12.26
CA LEU A 40 22.54 4.52 12.46
C LEU A 40 23.84 5.31 12.47
N VAL A 41 23.94 6.36 11.66
CA VAL A 41 25.06 7.31 11.68
C VAL A 41 24.47 8.68 12.02
N ASP A 42 24.85 9.23 13.18
CA ASP A 42 24.38 10.55 13.62
C ASP A 42 25.31 11.66 13.11
N ALA A 43 24.77 12.70 12.48
CA ALA A 43 25.49 13.95 12.20
C ALA A 43 24.76 15.15 12.85
N ARG A 44 25.25 16.38 12.66
CA ARG A 44 24.91 17.53 13.52
C ARG A 44 24.91 18.88 12.78
N LEU A 45 23.83 19.67 12.89
CA LEU A 45 23.78 21.11 12.60
C LEU A 45 24.53 21.88 13.67
N THR A 46 25.39 22.84 13.28
CA THR A 46 26.07 23.73 14.25
C THR A 46 25.72 25.18 13.95
N ALA A 47 25.04 25.84 14.89
CA ALA A 47 24.75 27.26 14.87
C ALA A 47 25.75 28.00 15.77
N ALA A 48 26.31 29.10 15.28
CA ALA A 48 27.25 29.95 16.00
C ALA A 48 26.72 31.40 16.07
N SER A 49 26.73 31.96 17.28
CA SER A 49 26.39 33.35 17.57
C SER A 49 27.61 34.25 17.36
N SER A 50 27.37 35.53 17.05
CA SER A 50 28.42 36.56 17.01
C SER A 50 29.16 36.73 18.35
N GLU A 51 28.53 36.33 19.46
CA GLU A 51 29.11 36.36 20.81
C GLU A 51 29.95 35.10 21.13
N GLY A 52 30.17 34.21 20.16
CA GLY A 52 30.94 32.97 20.34
C GLY A 52 30.16 31.81 20.96
N ARG A 53 28.85 31.95 21.22
CA ARG A 53 28.00 30.84 21.66
C ARG A 53 27.75 29.90 20.49
N THR A 54 27.90 28.60 20.70
CA THR A 54 27.59 27.57 19.70
C THR A 54 26.50 26.64 20.21
N LEU A 55 25.51 26.36 19.37
CA LEU A 55 24.49 25.34 19.59
C LEU A 55 24.62 24.29 18.49
N THR A 56 24.69 23.03 18.86
CA THR A 56 24.78 21.92 17.92
C THR A 56 23.60 20.98 18.12
N VAL A 57 22.76 20.79 17.10
CA VAL A 57 21.55 19.95 17.15
C VAL A 57 21.50 19.00 15.95
N PRO A 58 20.88 17.81 16.03
CA PRO A 58 20.70 16.93 14.87
C PRO A 58 19.75 17.56 13.85
N THR A 59 19.89 17.18 12.58
CA THR A 59 19.03 17.62 11.48
C THR A 59 18.63 16.48 10.56
N TYR A 60 17.46 16.57 9.93
CA TYR A 60 17.02 15.58 8.97
C TYR A 60 16.87 16.22 7.58
N ASP A 61 17.44 15.58 6.56
CA ASP A 61 17.07 15.88 5.18
C ASP A 61 15.58 15.55 4.94
N TYR A 62 14.99 16.18 3.94
CA TYR A 62 13.60 15.93 3.54
C TYR A 62 13.35 14.43 3.28
N TYR A 63 12.23 13.90 3.78
CA TYR A 63 11.88 12.49 3.66
C TYR A 63 11.86 12.00 2.20
N GLY A 64 12.55 10.89 1.94
CA GLY A 64 12.58 10.20 0.65
C GLY A 64 13.40 10.94 -0.41
N VAL A 65 14.24 11.89 -0.01
CA VAL A 65 15.05 12.69 -0.92
C VAL A 65 16.51 12.59 -0.53
N ASP A 66 17.36 12.23 -1.50
CA ASP A 66 18.82 12.36 -1.40
C ASP A 66 19.25 13.70 -2.00
N PRO A 67 19.53 14.74 -1.19
CA PRO A 67 20.08 15.98 -1.71
C PRO A 67 21.55 15.78 -2.14
N PRO A 68 22.06 16.60 -3.07
CA PRO A 68 23.50 16.65 -3.34
C PRO A 68 24.26 17.00 -2.05
N ALA A 69 25.51 16.55 -1.92
CA ALA A 69 26.34 16.90 -0.76
C ALA A 69 26.42 18.42 -0.59
N TYR A 70 26.16 18.90 0.63
CA TYR A 70 26.20 20.31 0.96
C TYR A 70 26.94 20.55 2.29
N ASN A 71 27.69 21.66 2.34
CA ASN A 71 28.26 22.25 3.54
C ASN A 71 28.05 23.77 3.41
N ILE A 72 26.89 24.22 3.88
CA ILE A 72 26.41 25.60 3.69
C ILE A 72 26.65 26.34 4.99
N THR A 73 27.52 27.34 4.93
CA THR A 73 27.63 28.38 5.95
C THR A 73 26.88 29.60 5.47
N GLY A 74 25.96 30.12 6.29
CA GLY A 74 25.14 31.26 5.93
C GLY A 74 24.55 31.98 7.13
N ARG A 75 24.21 33.25 6.95
CA ARG A 75 23.47 34.01 7.96
C ARG A 75 22.02 33.52 8.01
N LEU A 76 21.50 33.26 9.20
CA LEU A 76 20.11 32.87 9.39
C LEU A 76 19.18 34.08 9.24
N LEU A 77 18.16 33.95 8.40
CA LEU A 77 17.09 34.91 8.20
C LEU A 77 15.78 34.31 8.71
N ARG A 78 15.01 35.10 9.47
CA ARG A 78 13.69 34.71 9.98
C ARG A 78 12.60 35.65 9.44
N PRO A 79 12.25 35.54 8.14
CA PRO A 79 11.18 36.35 7.57
C PRO A 79 9.84 35.99 8.22
N THR A 80 8.94 36.97 8.29
CA THR A 80 7.56 36.79 8.77
C THR A 80 6.64 36.41 7.61
N PHE A 81 5.56 35.68 7.89
CA PHE A 81 4.51 35.45 6.89
C PHE A 81 3.59 36.66 6.76
N VAL A 82 3.12 36.93 5.54
CA VAL A 82 2.15 37.99 5.27
C VAL A 82 0.81 37.62 5.91
N PRO A 83 0.22 38.48 6.77
CA PRO A 83 -1.07 38.19 7.37
C PRO A 83 -2.16 38.03 6.32
N LYS A 84 -3.00 36.99 6.45
CA LYS A 84 -4.15 36.69 5.58
C LYS A 84 -3.82 36.24 4.15
N GLU A 85 -2.57 36.20 3.74
CA GLU A 85 -2.16 35.61 2.47
C GLU A 85 -1.66 34.18 2.68
N ALA A 86 -2.08 33.26 1.81
CA ALA A 86 -1.77 31.85 1.98
C ALA A 86 -0.30 31.55 1.62
N CYS A 87 0.50 31.23 2.64
CA CYS A 87 1.88 30.76 2.53
C CYS A 87 2.82 31.70 1.74
N LEU A 88 2.75 33.01 2.03
CA LEU A 88 3.64 34.01 1.45
C LEU A 88 4.50 34.68 2.54
N LEU A 89 5.80 34.80 2.27
CA LEU A 89 6.75 35.46 3.16
C LEU A 89 6.83 36.96 2.84
N GLN A 90 6.81 37.78 3.88
CA GLN A 90 6.86 39.22 3.81
C GLN A 90 8.30 39.70 3.61
N HIS A 91 8.42 40.82 2.90
CA HIS A 91 9.64 41.59 2.84
C HIS A 91 9.97 42.19 4.21
N GLY A 92 11.16 41.93 4.76
CA GLY A 92 11.63 42.65 5.95
C GLY A 92 11.81 44.15 5.66
N ASP A 93 11.81 44.96 6.73
CA ASP A 93 12.02 46.41 6.65
C ASP A 93 13.35 46.76 5.96
N GLN A 94 13.44 47.95 5.37
CA GLN A 94 14.62 48.33 4.58
C GLN A 94 15.93 48.37 5.38
N GLY A 95 15.82 48.60 6.70
CA GLY A 95 16.95 48.46 7.63
C GLY A 95 17.49 47.03 7.72
N ASP A 96 16.60 46.03 7.76
CA ASP A 96 16.98 44.61 7.79
C ASP A 96 17.68 44.23 6.49
N LEU A 97 17.18 44.69 5.34
CA LEU A 97 17.79 44.40 4.04
C LEU A 97 19.22 44.90 3.93
N ASN A 98 19.50 46.12 4.41
CA ASN A 98 20.86 46.65 4.39
C ASN A 98 21.78 45.81 5.27
N SER A 99 21.30 45.35 6.42
CA SER A 99 22.05 44.43 7.28
C SER A 99 22.33 43.09 6.58
N ILE A 100 21.35 42.56 5.84
CA ILE A 100 21.45 41.30 5.09
C ILE A 100 22.44 41.46 3.93
N LYS A 101 22.36 42.55 3.14
CA LYS A 101 23.29 42.85 2.04
C LYS A 101 24.73 42.85 2.53
N ASN A 102 25.01 43.58 3.61
CA ASN A 102 26.35 43.66 4.19
C ASN A 102 26.87 42.30 4.68
N SER A 103 25.98 41.45 5.19
CA SER A 103 26.38 40.13 5.70
C SER A 103 26.52 39.05 4.64
N ALA A 104 25.63 39.03 3.64
CA ALA A 104 25.66 38.06 2.55
C ALA A 104 26.99 38.12 1.78
N GLN A 105 27.58 39.32 1.65
CA GLN A 105 28.91 39.50 1.05
C GLN A 105 30.02 38.82 1.86
N SER A 106 29.87 38.70 3.18
CA SER A 106 30.92 38.20 4.07
C SER A 106 30.77 36.72 4.48
N LYS A 107 29.54 36.19 4.47
CA LYS A 107 29.20 34.91 5.13
C LYS A 107 28.47 33.93 4.23
N GLY A 108 28.45 34.16 2.92
CA GLY A 108 27.79 33.28 1.95
C GLY A 108 26.27 33.51 1.82
N PRO A 109 25.59 32.67 1.03
CA PRO A 109 24.16 32.80 0.79
C PRO A 109 23.35 32.62 2.10
N PRO A 110 22.22 33.34 2.25
CA PRO A 110 21.43 33.27 3.46
C PRO A 110 20.74 31.91 3.64
N VAL A 111 20.48 31.56 4.90
CA VAL A 111 19.66 30.42 5.29
C VAL A 111 18.33 30.96 5.83
N VAL A 112 17.20 30.52 5.29
CA VAL A 112 15.88 30.96 5.79
C VAL A 112 15.36 29.95 6.79
N SER A 113 14.81 30.42 7.91
CA SER A 113 14.23 29.55 8.93
C SER A 113 12.96 30.11 9.57
N PHE A 114 12.02 29.21 9.83
CA PHE A 114 10.80 29.45 10.60
C PHE A 114 10.30 28.11 11.15
N SER A 115 9.37 28.17 12.10
CA SER A 115 8.75 26.96 12.65
C SER A 115 7.57 26.49 11.80
N TRP A 116 7.27 25.19 11.88
CA TRP A 116 6.09 24.65 11.23
C TRP A 116 4.78 25.25 11.81
N ALA A 117 4.74 25.58 13.10
CA ALA A 117 3.59 26.27 13.68
C ALA A 117 3.33 27.63 13.01
N GLU A 118 4.38 28.41 12.71
CA GLU A 118 4.27 29.68 11.98
C GLU A 118 3.79 29.46 10.53
N ALA A 119 4.38 28.49 9.82
CA ALA A 119 4.00 28.16 8.45
C ALA A 119 2.55 27.65 8.34
N GLY A 120 2.15 26.75 9.24
CA GLY A 120 0.79 26.21 9.31
C GLY A 120 -0.24 27.29 9.65
N ALA A 121 0.09 28.21 10.58
CA ALA A 121 -0.76 29.37 10.88
C ALA A 121 -0.94 30.28 9.66
N ALA A 122 0.10 30.40 8.82
CA ALA A 122 0.08 31.11 7.55
C ALA A 122 -0.58 30.33 6.39
N GLN A 123 -1.30 29.24 6.66
CA GLN A 123 -1.97 28.40 5.66
C GLN A 123 -1.01 27.71 4.67
N CYS A 124 0.24 27.46 5.07
CA CYS A 124 1.05 26.46 4.36
C CYS A 124 0.52 25.06 4.67
N HIS A 125 0.14 24.32 3.63
CA HIS A 125 -0.42 22.98 3.76
C HIS A 125 0.64 21.90 3.73
N THR A 126 1.79 22.14 3.09
CA THR A 126 2.88 21.18 2.98
C THR A 126 4.26 21.82 3.18
N PHE A 127 5.26 21.00 3.52
CA PHE A 127 6.66 21.40 3.53
C PHE A 127 7.15 21.89 2.16
N ALA A 128 6.69 21.27 1.07
CA ALA A 128 7.02 21.68 -0.29
C ALA A 128 6.48 23.07 -0.63
N GLN A 129 5.28 23.41 -0.14
CA GLN A 129 4.70 24.74 -0.30
C GLN A 129 5.46 25.79 0.51
N ALA A 130 5.85 25.47 1.75
CA ALA A 130 6.69 26.33 2.57
C ALA A 130 8.06 26.58 1.91
N ALA A 131 8.68 25.55 1.34
CA ALA A 131 9.92 25.66 0.59
C ALA A 131 9.78 26.53 -0.67
N LEU A 132 8.64 26.45 -1.37
CA LEU A 132 8.32 27.33 -2.50
C LEU A 132 8.19 28.79 -2.05
N ALA A 133 7.60 29.05 -0.87
CA ALA A 133 7.54 30.39 -0.30
C ALA A 133 8.95 30.96 -0.05
N VAL A 134 9.90 30.14 0.43
CA VAL A 134 11.31 30.52 0.59
C VAL A 134 11.97 30.85 -0.75
N VAL A 135 11.71 30.06 -1.80
CA VAL A 135 12.23 30.35 -3.15
C VAL A 135 11.67 31.66 -3.70
N ASN A 136 10.37 31.92 -3.52
CA ASN A 136 9.74 33.17 -3.93
C ASN A 136 10.31 34.36 -3.16
N TYR A 137 10.50 34.22 -1.85
CA TYR A 137 11.19 35.20 -1.03
C TYR A 137 12.63 35.46 -1.52
N GLY A 138 13.33 34.41 -1.92
CA GLY A 138 14.66 34.52 -2.53
C GLY A 138 14.68 35.33 -3.83
N ARG A 139 13.61 35.27 -4.64
CA ARG A 139 13.48 36.12 -5.84
C ARG A 139 13.29 37.58 -5.47
N LEU A 140 12.54 37.88 -4.41
CA LEU A 140 12.39 39.24 -3.88
C LEU A 140 13.72 39.78 -3.32
N LEU A 141 14.47 38.95 -2.60
CA LEU A 141 15.82 39.29 -2.16
C LEU A 141 16.76 39.58 -3.35
N ALA A 142 16.65 38.79 -4.42
CA ALA A 142 17.45 38.99 -5.63
C ALA A 142 17.16 40.32 -6.34
N THR A 143 15.90 40.79 -6.36
CA THR A 143 15.57 42.12 -6.91
C THR A 143 16.20 43.26 -6.10
N GLU A 144 16.50 43.01 -4.83
CA GLU A 144 17.20 43.93 -3.93
C GLU A 144 18.73 43.78 -3.98
N GLY A 145 19.28 42.89 -4.82
CA GLY A 145 20.72 42.64 -4.89
C GLY A 145 21.28 41.78 -3.75
N VAL A 146 20.42 41.02 -3.05
CA VAL A 146 20.81 39.99 -2.09
C VAL A 146 20.80 38.63 -2.80
N SER A 147 21.80 37.77 -2.54
CA SER A 147 21.81 36.41 -3.08
C SER A 147 20.59 35.61 -2.59
N ALA A 148 19.98 34.84 -3.49
CA ALA A 148 18.88 33.94 -3.11
C ALA A 148 19.32 32.94 -2.02
N PRO A 149 18.42 32.55 -1.09
CA PRO A 149 18.72 31.55 -0.08
C PRO A 149 19.14 30.23 -0.72
N SER A 150 20.18 29.60 -0.16
CA SER A 150 20.66 28.28 -0.60
C SER A 150 20.04 27.13 0.18
N LEU A 151 19.55 27.40 1.40
CA LEU A 151 19.01 26.40 2.31
C LEU A 151 17.79 26.94 3.06
N PHE A 152 16.80 26.05 3.26
CA PHE A 152 15.63 26.26 4.09
C PHE A 152 15.72 25.35 5.31
N LEU A 153 15.78 25.94 6.51
CA LEU A 153 15.83 25.25 7.80
C LEU A 153 14.45 25.34 8.49
N LEU A 154 13.70 24.24 8.48
CA LEU A 154 12.36 24.16 9.07
C LEU A 154 12.40 23.58 10.47
N LEU A 155 11.86 24.30 11.47
CA LEU A 155 11.77 23.82 12.84
C LEU A 155 10.45 23.07 13.05
N LEU A 156 10.51 21.76 13.33
CA LEU A 156 9.31 20.94 13.53
C LEU A 156 8.66 21.21 14.89
N THR A 157 7.34 21.23 14.97
CA THR A 157 6.64 21.59 16.22
C THR A 157 5.81 20.47 16.81
N ASN A 158 5.79 19.30 16.18
CA ASN A 158 4.95 18.19 16.60
C ASN A 158 5.65 17.32 17.67
N GLU A 159 5.53 17.72 18.94
CA GLU A 159 6.08 16.97 20.08
C GLU A 159 5.25 15.73 20.47
N HIS A 160 4.10 15.48 19.84
CA HIS A 160 3.20 14.39 20.24
C HIS A 160 3.83 12.99 20.09
N TYR A 161 4.94 12.88 19.35
CA TYR A 161 5.61 11.64 19.03
C TYR A 161 7.01 11.59 19.64
N LYS A 162 7.12 10.95 20.81
CA LYS A 162 8.34 10.89 21.64
C LYS A 162 9.54 10.12 21.03
N MET A 163 9.49 9.65 19.78
CA MET A 163 10.57 8.83 19.20
C MET A 163 11.35 9.56 18.11
N TYR A 164 10.79 9.70 16.90
CA TYR A 164 11.44 10.40 15.80
C TYR A 164 10.45 11.36 15.14
N SER A 165 10.83 12.64 15.05
CA SER A 165 10.12 13.64 14.24
C SER A 165 10.37 13.40 12.74
N GLY A 166 9.59 14.04 11.87
CA GLY A 166 9.84 13.97 10.42
C GLY A 166 9.20 12.77 9.71
N SER A 167 8.32 12.00 10.38
CA SER A 167 7.59 10.90 9.74
C SER A 167 6.63 11.41 8.65
N PRO A 168 6.51 10.73 7.49
CA PRO A 168 5.54 11.09 6.45
C PRO A 168 4.07 10.97 6.90
N TYR A 169 3.82 10.33 8.05
CA TYR A 169 2.46 10.16 8.59
C TYR A 169 2.11 11.14 9.72
N THR A 170 3.12 11.77 10.34
CA THR A 170 2.91 12.72 11.45
C THR A 170 3.08 14.15 11.00
N GLU A 171 3.86 14.35 9.94
CA GLU A 171 4.18 15.66 9.40
C GLU A 171 3.47 15.91 8.05
N PRO A 172 3.25 17.18 7.69
CA PRO A 172 2.54 17.58 6.47
C PRO A 172 3.44 17.54 5.24
N TYR A 173 3.85 16.34 4.86
CA TYR A 173 4.46 16.10 3.57
C TYR A 173 3.42 16.04 2.45
N THR A 174 2.27 15.41 2.73
CA THR A 174 1.20 15.16 1.76
C THR A 174 0.23 16.34 1.70
N ALA A 175 -0.13 16.75 0.49
CA ALA A 175 -1.13 17.80 0.28
C ALA A 175 -2.53 17.36 0.71
N ASP A 176 -3.34 18.31 1.18
CA ASP A 176 -4.76 18.09 1.49
C ASP A 176 -5.67 18.16 0.24
N ASN A 177 -5.14 18.61 -0.90
CA ASN A 177 -5.83 18.71 -2.17
C ASN A 177 -4.85 18.68 -3.35
N LEU A 178 -5.35 18.36 -4.55
CA LEU A 178 -4.51 18.22 -5.76
C LEU A 178 -3.93 19.53 -6.30
N SER A 179 -4.42 20.69 -5.83
CA SER A 179 -3.91 22.01 -6.26
C SER A 179 -2.70 22.48 -5.45
N VAL A 180 -2.50 21.92 -4.26
CA VAL A 180 -1.34 22.16 -3.41
C VAL A 180 -0.21 21.23 -3.84
N THR A 181 1.00 21.78 -3.90
CA THR A 181 2.19 20.98 -4.23
C THR A 181 2.70 20.21 -3.01
N ASP A 182 2.96 18.92 -3.19
CA ASP A 182 3.57 17.99 -2.23
C ASP A 182 4.82 17.28 -2.81
N LYS A 183 5.28 17.78 -3.96
CA LYS A 183 6.49 17.29 -4.63
C LYS A 183 7.74 17.56 -3.79
N ARG A 184 8.86 16.96 -4.19
CA ARG A 184 10.20 17.32 -3.70
C ARG A 184 10.36 18.86 -3.60
N PRO A 185 10.83 19.40 -2.46
CA PRO A 185 11.09 20.82 -2.29
C PRO A 185 12.02 21.39 -3.37
N SER A 186 11.77 22.64 -3.78
CA SER A 186 12.56 23.35 -4.79
C SER A 186 13.90 23.90 -4.28
N ILE A 187 14.14 23.84 -2.98
CA ILE A 187 15.37 24.29 -2.30
C ILE A 187 15.81 23.20 -1.33
N ILE A 188 17.12 23.11 -1.03
CA ILE A 188 17.63 22.20 0.00
C ILE A 188 16.89 22.50 1.30
N THR A 189 16.13 21.53 1.79
CA THR A 189 15.24 21.66 2.94
C THR A 189 15.72 20.73 4.02
N VAL A 190 16.08 21.32 5.15
CA VAL A 190 16.61 20.65 6.33
C VAL A 190 15.61 20.84 7.46
N LEU A 191 15.33 19.76 8.17
CA LEU A 191 14.35 19.72 9.25
C LEU A 191 15.09 19.65 10.59
N VAL A 192 14.74 20.53 11.52
CA VAL A 192 15.16 20.39 12.92
C VAL A 192 14.10 19.57 13.65
N PRO A 193 14.49 18.49 14.34
CA PRO A 193 13.58 17.66 15.13
C PRO A 193 12.79 18.47 16.17
N ALA A 194 11.59 18.00 16.51
CA ALA A 194 10.67 18.77 17.35
C ALA A 194 11.17 18.93 18.78
N ASP A 195 11.87 17.93 19.31
CA ASP A 195 12.52 17.92 20.62
C ASP A 195 13.62 18.97 20.76
N HIS A 196 14.27 19.36 19.66
CA HIS A 196 15.31 20.40 19.65
C HIS A 196 14.79 21.79 19.23
N THR A 197 13.53 21.90 18.79
CA THR A 197 13.00 23.16 18.27
C THR A 197 12.93 24.25 19.34
N LYS A 198 12.62 23.90 20.59
CA LYS A 198 12.64 24.86 21.71
C LYS A 198 14.05 25.38 21.99
N GLU A 199 15.04 24.50 22.04
CA GLU A 199 16.44 24.83 22.28
C GLU A 199 16.99 25.79 21.20
N VAL A 200 16.69 25.49 19.92
CA VAL A 200 17.01 26.37 18.80
C VAL A 200 16.28 27.71 18.92
N GLY A 201 14.99 27.70 19.26
CA GLY A 201 14.22 28.93 19.49
C GLY A 201 14.83 29.83 20.56
N ASP A 202 15.18 29.26 21.71
CA ASP A 202 15.78 29.97 22.85
C ASP A 202 17.16 30.54 22.47
N PHE A 203 17.99 29.77 21.75
CA PHE A 203 19.29 30.22 21.25
C PHE A 203 19.16 31.40 20.26
N LEU A 204 18.20 31.32 19.34
CA LEU A 204 17.96 32.38 18.35
C LEU A 204 17.40 33.64 18.99
N ASN A 205 16.53 33.51 19.99
CA ASN A 205 16.00 34.64 20.75
C ASN A 205 17.11 35.34 21.55
N GLY A 206 18.04 34.59 22.12
CA GLY A 206 19.19 35.14 22.86
C GLY A 206 20.26 35.80 22.00
N THR A 207 20.35 35.45 20.71
CA THR A 207 21.38 35.95 19.77
C THR A 207 20.89 37.15 18.93
N GLY A 208 19.60 37.45 19.00
CA GLY A 208 18.93 38.35 18.06
C GLY A 208 18.56 37.63 16.76
N THR A 209 17.35 37.89 16.25
CA THR A 209 16.69 37.16 15.16
C THR A 209 17.49 37.04 13.87
N ASN A 210 18.39 38.00 13.61
CA ASN A 210 19.22 38.03 12.41
C ASN A 210 20.72 37.85 12.75
N GLY A 211 21.15 37.59 13.99
CA GLY A 211 22.58 37.58 14.35
C GLY A 211 23.33 36.27 14.06
N ALA A 212 22.61 35.15 13.99
CA ALA A 212 23.19 33.82 13.97
C ALA A 212 23.79 33.45 12.60
N VAL A 213 24.96 32.81 12.64
CA VAL A 213 25.56 32.12 11.49
C VAL A 213 25.31 30.64 11.68
N VAL A 214 24.75 30.00 10.66
CA VAL A 214 24.43 28.58 10.69
C VAL A 214 25.36 27.85 9.73
N ILE A 215 25.92 26.74 10.20
CA ILE A 215 26.68 25.80 9.40
C ILE A 215 25.82 24.53 9.33
N ALA A 216 25.32 24.25 8.13
CA ALA A 216 24.51 23.07 7.84
C ALA A 216 25.28 22.14 6.90
N GLU A 217 25.47 20.91 7.36
CA GLU A 217 26.09 19.83 6.59
C GLU A 217 25.04 18.78 6.26
N LYS A 218 25.24 18.06 5.15
CA LYS A 218 24.31 17.02 4.72
C LYS A 218 24.13 15.95 5.79
N GLU A 219 22.88 15.72 6.18
CA GLU A 219 22.48 14.69 7.11
C GLU A 219 21.19 14.03 6.63
N ALA A 220 21.28 12.76 6.22
CA ALA A 220 20.12 12.03 5.72
C ALA A 220 19.00 11.98 6.79
N GLY A 221 19.38 11.74 8.04
CA GLY A 221 18.46 11.52 9.14
C GLY A 221 17.92 10.08 9.15
N PRO A 222 17.27 9.68 10.26
CA PRO A 222 16.96 8.29 10.55
C PRO A 222 15.92 7.70 9.59
N TRP A 223 15.09 8.54 8.98
CA TRP A 223 14.13 8.12 7.95
C TRP A 223 14.82 7.77 6.65
N ASN A 224 15.69 8.65 6.16
CA ASN A 224 16.38 8.49 4.89
C ASN A 224 17.45 7.38 4.97
N ASP A 225 18.11 7.20 6.11
CA ASP A 225 19.04 6.08 6.33
C ASP A 225 18.40 4.72 6.06
N VAL A 226 17.12 4.56 6.40
CA VAL A 226 16.39 3.31 6.17
C VAL A 226 15.82 3.24 4.75
N ILE A 227 15.06 4.26 4.31
CA ILE A 227 14.32 4.20 3.04
C ILE A 227 15.20 4.42 1.81
N LEU A 228 16.34 5.12 1.95
CA LEU A 228 17.33 5.29 0.88
C LEU A 228 18.43 4.23 0.95
N SER A 229 18.40 3.34 1.95
CA SER A 229 19.34 2.23 2.02
C SER A 229 19.30 1.38 0.75
N SER A 230 20.47 0.93 0.30
CA SER A 230 20.58 0.03 -0.86
C SER A 230 19.75 -1.25 -0.69
N ALA A 231 19.55 -1.71 0.55
CA ALA A 231 18.69 -2.85 0.86
C ALA A 231 17.22 -2.57 0.56
N TYR A 232 16.68 -1.45 1.08
CA TYR A 232 15.28 -1.06 0.84
C TYR A 232 15.02 -0.75 -0.63
N VAL A 233 15.92 -0.01 -1.28
CA VAL A 233 15.82 0.33 -2.70
C VAL A 233 15.91 -0.94 -3.56
N GLY A 234 16.87 -1.82 -3.28
CA GLY A 234 17.02 -3.09 -3.99
C GLY A 234 15.80 -4.01 -3.84
N PHE A 235 15.21 -4.06 -2.64
CA PHE A 235 13.96 -4.78 -2.39
C PHE A 235 12.81 -4.21 -3.24
N SER A 236 12.62 -2.88 -3.21
CA SER A 236 11.55 -2.19 -3.94
C SER A 236 11.68 -2.39 -5.46
N ILE A 237 12.89 -2.26 -6.00
CA ILE A 237 13.18 -2.50 -7.43
C ILE A 237 12.91 -3.96 -7.79
N THR A 238 13.26 -4.92 -6.94
CA THR A 238 13.02 -6.35 -7.20
C THR A 238 11.53 -6.63 -7.36
N PHE A 239 10.70 -6.13 -6.44
CA PHE A 239 9.25 -6.31 -6.50
C PHE A 239 8.61 -5.51 -7.65
N PHE A 240 9.14 -4.34 -7.98
CA PHE A 240 8.74 -3.58 -9.17
C PHE A 240 8.96 -4.40 -10.46
N VAL A 241 10.17 -4.92 -10.67
CA VAL A 241 10.51 -5.74 -11.85
C VAL A 241 9.64 -6.99 -11.90
N LEU A 242 9.43 -7.67 -10.76
CA LEU A 242 8.59 -8.86 -10.69
C LEU A 242 7.14 -8.58 -11.12
N ASN A 243 6.56 -7.46 -10.68
CA ASN A 243 5.21 -7.07 -11.11
C ASN A 243 5.15 -6.69 -12.59
N ILE A 244 6.19 -6.07 -13.15
CA ILE A 244 6.27 -5.82 -14.60
C ILE A 244 6.28 -7.14 -15.37
N LEU A 245 7.04 -8.14 -14.93
CA LEU A 245 7.06 -9.46 -15.58
C LEU A 245 5.69 -10.13 -15.55
N PHE A 246 4.99 -10.06 -14.41
CA PHE A 246 3.61 -10.55 -14.29
C PHE A 246 2.66 -9.82 -15.23
N LEU A 247 2.78 -8.49 -15.31
CA LEU A 247 1.97 -7.66 -16.18
C LEU A 247 2.19 -7.99 -17.66
N LEU A 248 3.46 -8.08 -18.10
CA LEU A 248 3.80 -8.44 -19.48
C LEU A 248 3.25 -9.82 -19.85
N TYR A 249 3.37 -10.79 -18.94
CA TYR A 249 2.77 -12.12 -19.11
C TYR A 249 1.25 -12.04 -19.23
N GLY A 250 0.59 -11.25 -18.39
CA GLY A 250 -0.86 -11.02 -18.43
C GLY A 250 -1.32 -10.40 -19.76
N ILE A 251 -0.63 -9.36 -20.23
CA ILE A 251 -0.89 -8.69 -21.51
C ILE A 251 -0.68 -9.66 -22.67
N PHE A 252 0.41 -10.44 -22.66
CA PHE A 252 0.68 -11.46 -23.67
C PHE A 252 -0.44 -12.50 -23.74
N GLN A 253 -0.88 -13.02 -22.59
CA GLN A 253 -2.00 -13.96 -22.55
C GLN A 253 -3.26 -13.31 -23.10
N LEU A 254 -3.59 -12.08 -22.67
CA LEU A 254 -4.72 -11.29 -23.17
C LEU A 254 -4.72 -11.18 -24.70
N GLY A 255 -3.61 -10.70 -25.26
CA GLY A 255 -3.42 -10.57 -26.69
C GLY A 255 -3.59 -11.88 -27.44
N ARG A 256 -3.04 -12.99 -26.91
CA ARG A 256 -3.18 -14.33 -27.50
C ARG A 256 -4.63 -14.79 -27.59
N SER A 257 -5.44 -14.60 -26.54
CA SER A 257 -6.86 -15.02 -26.55
C SER A 257 -7.74 -14.13 -27.43
N VAL A 258 -7.47 -12.82 -27.44
CA VAL A 258 -8.15 -11.87 -28.33
C VAL A 258 -7.84 -12.19 -29.78
N TYR A 259 -6.57 -12.42 -30.11
CA TYR A 259 -6.14 -12.81 -31.46
C TYR A 259 -6.78 -14.13 -31.91
N ALA A 260 -6.87 -15.12 -31.02
CA ALA A 260 -7.55 -16.38 -31.27
C ALA A 260 -9.09 -16.27 -31.36
N LYS A 261 -9.67 -15.10 -31.06
CA LYS A 261 -11.12 -14.88 -30.93
C LYS A 261 -11.79 -15.81 -29.91
N GLU A 262 -11.04 -16.19 -28.87
CA GLU A 262 -11.52 -17.09 -27.79
C GLU A 262 -11.89 -16.34 -26.51
N PHE A 263 -11.70 -15.02 -26.50
CA PHE A 263 -12.02 -14.19 -25.35
C PHE A 263 -13.54 -14.07 -25.16
N LYS A 264 -14.02 -14.45 -23.97
CA LYS A 264 -15.39 -14.20 -23.52
C LYS A 264 -15.34 -13.47 -22.18
N LEU A 265 -16.16 -12.45 -22.03
CA LEU A 265 -16.26 -11.70 -20.79
C LEU A 265 -17.12 -12.47 -19.77
N ASP A 266 -16.56 -13.53 -19.20
CA ASP A 266 -17.14 -14.24 -18.06
C ASP A 266 -16.59 -13.66 -16.74
N GLN A 267 -17.19 -14.04 -15.60
CA GLN A 267 -16.78 -13.51 -14.28
C GLN A 267 -15.28 -13.70 -14.01
N ARG A 268 -14.69 -14.82 -14.45
CA ARG A 268 -13.25 -15.11 -14.28
C ARG A 268 -12.40 -14.15 -15.12
N ASN A 269 -12.72 -13.97 -16.39
CA ASN A 269 -12.01 -13.07 -17.29
C ASN A 269 -12.22 -11.60 -16.91
N SER A 270 -13.37 -11.24 -16.34
CA SER A 270 -13.59 -9.90 -15.75
C SER A 270 -12.69 -9.65 -14.54
N VAL A 271 -12.55 -10.62 -13.63
CA VAL A 271 -11.61 -10.52 -12.49
C VAL A 271 -10.17 -10.41 -12.98
N PHE A 272 -9.78 -11.19 -14.01
CA PHE A 272 -8.47 -11.11 -14.64
C PHE A 272 -8.22 -9.74 -15.29
N LEU A 273 -9.20 -9.19 -16.01
CA LEU A 273 -9.05 -7.88 -16.67
C LEU A 273 -8.95 -6.76 -15.63
N ALA A 274 -9.78 -6.81 -14.58
CA ALA A 274 -9.74 -5.86 -13.48
C ALA A 274 -8.41 -5.92 -12.73
N SER A 275 -7.86 -7.12 -12.46
CA SER A 275 -6.54 -7.27 -11.85
C SER A 275 -5.43 -6.76 -12.76
N LEU A 276 -5.51 -6.99 -14.08
CA LEU A 276 -4.55 -6.46 -15.04
C LEU A 276 -4.52 -4.93 -15.04
N ILE A 277 -5.69 -4.29 -15.15
CA ILE A 277 -5.81 -2.81 -15.10
C ILE A 277 -5.27 -2.29 -13.76
N THR A 278 -5.63 -2.95 -12.66
CA THR A 278 -5.17 -2.57 -11.32
C THR A 278 -3.65 -2.67 -11.20
N SER A 279 -3.03 -3.70 -11.77
CA SER A 279 -1.58 -3.85 -11.76
C SER A 279 -0.88 -2.83 -12.67
N ILE A 280 -1.47 -2.44 -13.82
CA ILE A 280 -0.95 -1.32 -14.63
C ILE A 280 -0.92 -0.03 -13.81
N CYS A 281 -2.02 0.28 -13.12
CA CYS A 281 -2.11 1.45 -12.25
C CYS A 281 -1.23 1.31 -11.01
N GLY A 282 -1.02 0.10 -10.52
CA GLY A 282 -0.25 -0.18 -9.30
C GLY A 282 1.27 -0.09 -9.51
N VAL A 283 1.81 -0.65 -10.60
CA VAL A 283 3.28 -0.71 -10.80
C VAL A 283 4.03 0.62 -10.58
N PRO A 284 3.51 1.80 -10.99
CA PRO A 284 4.16 3.08 -10.69
C PRO A 284 4.36 3.37 -9.20
N PHE A 285 3.49 2.91 -8.29
CA PHE A 285 3.60 3.25 -6.86
C PHE A 285 4.90 2.75 -6.23
N PHE A 286 5.53 1.70 -6.78
CA PHE A 286 6.79 1.16 -6.24
C PHE A 286 7.97 2.14 -6.39
N LEU A 287 7.88 3.11 -7.30
CA LEU A 287 8.93 4.09 -7.57
C LEU A 287 8.55 5.52 -7.16
N MET A 288 7.27 5.77 -6.88
CA MET A 288 6.80 7.08 -6.43
C MET A 288 7.20 7.35 -4.99
N SER A 289 7.41 8.62 -4.64
CA SER A 289 7.65 9.01 -3.26
C SER A 289 6.42 8.71 -2.41
N HIS A 290 6.62 8.04 -1.27
CA HIS A 290 5.54 7.69 -0.34
C HIS A 290 4.86 8.90 0.32
N ALA A 291 5.45 10.09 0.16
CA ALA A 291 4.98 11.32 0.78
C ALA A 291 3.99 12.11 -0.10
N GLU A 292 3.74 11.67 -1.34
CA GLU A 292 2.87 12.36 -2.30
C GLU A 292 1.41 11.88 -2.22
N LEU A 293 0.45 12.80 -2.31
CA LEU A 293 -0.99 12.55 -2.34
C LEU A 293 -1.38 11.64 -3.50
N ARG A 294 -0.72 11.83 -4.65
CA ARG A 294 -0.97 11.02 -5.86
C ARG A 294 -0.62 9.56 -5.64
N GLU A 295 0.49 9.27 -4.95
CA GLU A 295 0.85 7.92 -4.55
C GLU A 295 -0.24 7.32 -3.66
N GLN A 296 -0.67 8.06 -2.64
CA GLN A 296 -1.65 7.57 -1.68
C GLN A 296 -2.99 7.25 -2.36
N LEU A 297 -3.51 8.15 -3.19
CA LEU A 297 -4.77 7.95 -3.92
C LEU A 297 -4.69 6.76 -4.88
N LEU A 298 -3.57 6.63 -5.61
CA LEU A 298 -3.35 5.53 -6.54
C LEU A 298 -3.26 4.19 -5.79
N ARG A 299 -2.47 4.14 -4.71
CA ARG A 299 -2.32 2.96 -3.85
C ARG A 299 -3.63 2.55 -3.20
N MET A 300 -4.40 3.49 -2.66
CA MET A 300 -5.72 3.22 -2.05
C MET A 300 -6.70 2.65 -3.08
N THR A 301 -6.81 3.29 -4.25
CA THR A 301 -7.71 2.87 -5.33
C THR A 301 -7.32 1.49 -5.85
N ALA A 302 -6.04 1.30 -6.15
CA ALA A 302 -5.56 0.05 -6.68
C ALA A 302 -5.72 -1.08 -5.63
N SER A 303 -5.42 -0.82 -4.36
CA SER A 303 -5.60 -1.80 -3.27
C SER A 303 -7.06 -2.18 -3.09
N PHE A 304 -7.97 -1.21 -3.19
CA PHE A 304 -9.41 -1.45 -3.16
C PHE A 304 -9.83 -2.41 -4.30
N ILE A 305 -9.50 -2.09 -5.55
CA ILE A 305 -9.89 -2.92 -6.70
C ILE A 305 -9.29 -4.33 -6.59
N LEU A 306 -8.02 -4.45 -6.20
CA LEU A 306 -7.35 -5.74 -6.03
C LEU A 306 -8.03 -6.61 -4.95
N THR A 307 -8.46 -5.97 -3.86
CA THR A 307 -9.20 -6.62 -2.77
C THR A 307 -10.59 -7.08 -3.24
N ILE A 308 -11.31 -6.24 -4.01
CA ILE A 308 -12.62 -6.60 -4.57
C ILE A 308 -12.50 -7.74 -5.59
N CYS A 309 -11.46 -7.75 -6.42
CA CYS A 309 -11.15 -8.86 -7.33
C CYS A 309 -10.91 -10.16 -6.56
N SER A 310 -10.15 -10.08 -5.48
CA SER A 310 -9.84 -11.20 -4.58
C SER A 310 -11.09 -11.79 -3.92
N TYR A 311 -12.00 -10.93 -3.42
CA TYR A 311 -13.29 -11.38 -2.86
C TYR A 311 -14.21 -11.95 -3.92
N SER A 312 -14.25 -11.36 -5.11
CA SER A 312 -15.04 -11.87 -6.24
C SER A 312 -14.59 -13.26 -6.68
N LEU A 313 -13.27 -13.51 -6.65
CA LEU A 313 -12.70 -14.81 -6.93
C LEU A 313 -13.08 -15.84 -5.85
N LEU A 314 -13.09 -15.43 -4.59
CA LEU A 314 -13.48 -16.30 -3.49
C LEU A 314 -14.97 -16.66 -3.56
N LEU A 315 -15.84 -15.72 -3.95
CA LEU A 315 -17.25 -16.02 -4.24
C LEU A 315 -17.39 -17.00 -5.40
N LEU A 316 -16.59 -16.85 -6.46
CA LEU A 316 -16.55 -17.81 -7.56
C LEU A 316 -16.14 -19.20 -7.05
N TRP A 317 -15.11 -19.30 -6.21
CA TRP A 317 -14.69 -20.55 -5.58
C TRP A 317 -15.81 -21.17 -4.73
N CYS A 318 -16.49 -20.38 -3.90
CA CYS A 318 -17.64 -20.82 -3.10
C CYS A 318 -18.80 -21.32 -3.97
N SER A 319 -19.07 -20.67 -5.11
CA SER A 319 -20.14 -21.10 -6.03
C SER A 319 -19.85 -22.47 -6.64
N VAL A 320 -18.59 -22.72 -7.02
CA VAL A 320 -18.17 -24.02 -7.54
C VAL A 320 -18.20 -25.07 -6.43
N LEU A 321 -17.77 -24.73 -5.22
CA LEU A 321 -17.83 -25.64 -4.08
C LEU A 321 -19.28 -26.01 -3.72
N ALA A 322 -20.20 -25.05 -3.73
CA ALA A 322 -21.62 -25.26 -3.46
C ALA A 322 -22.29 -26.15 -4.53
N ALA A 323 -21.86 -26.06 -5.79
CA ALA A 323 -22.35 -26.93 -6.85
C ALA A 323 -21.90 -28.39 -6.68
N ILE A 324 -20.74 -28.60 -6.04
CA ILE A 324 -20.17 -29.93 -5.80
C ILE A 324 -20.69 -30.54 -4.47
N GLN A 325 -20.82 -29.73 -3.42
CA GLN A 325 -21.26 -30.16 -2.09
C GLN A 325 -22.75 -29.86 -1.88
N GLN A 326 -23.63 -30.76 -2.34
CA GLN A 326 -25.09 -30.57 -2.21
C GLN A 326 -25.55 -30.42 -0.74
N GLU A 327 -24.94 -31.16 0.20
CA GLU A 327 -25.40 -31.19 1.60
C GLU A 327 -24.81 -30.11 2.51
N ARG A 328 -23.67 -29.50 2.15
CA ARG A 328 -22.96 -28.54 3.02
C ARG A 328 -22.52 -27.31 2.25
N ARG A 329 -23.49 -26.50 1.82
CA ARG A 329 -23.21 -25.23 1.15
C ARG A 329 -22.38 -24.32 2.05
N PRO A 330 -21.32 -23.66 1.54
CA PRO A 330 -20.49 -22.72 2.30
C PRO A 330 -21.19 -21.37 2.51
N ILE A 331 -22.44 -21.38 3.00
CA ILE A 331 -23.29 -20.19 3.12
C ILE A 331 -22.64 -19.14 4.03
N LEU A 332 -22.08 -19.55 5.17
CA LEU A 332 -21.42 -18.64 6.09
C LEU A 332 -20.25 -17.91 5.42
N LEU A 333 -19.38 -18.64 4.70
CA LEU A 333 -18.27 -18.03 3.97
C LEU A 333 -18.76 -17.04 2.91
N ILE A 334 -19.83 -17.36 2.18
CA ILE A 334 -20.44 -16.46 1.20
C ILE A 334 -20.93 -15.16 1.88
N ILE A 335 -21.70 -15.28 2.97
CA ILE A 335 -22.23 -14.12 3.72
C ILE A 335 -21.09 -13.24 4.23
N VAL A 336 -20.09 -13.84 4.88
CA VAL A 336 -18.94 -13.09 5.43
C VAL A 336 -18.12 -12.44 4.30
N THR A 337 -17.99 -13.09 3.13
CA THR A 337 -17.31 -12.49 1.97
C THR A 337 -18.06 -11.24 1.48
N PHE A 338 -19.38 -11.31 1.33
CA PHE A 338 -20.19 -10.15 0.94
C PHE A 338 -20.10 -9.02 1.96
N LEU A 339 -20.19 -9.35 3.25
CA LEU A 339 -20.05 -8.35 4.31
C LEU A 339 -18.66 -7.70 4.28
N ALA A 340 -17.59 -8.48 4.06
CA ALA A 340 -16.24 -7.96 3.90
C ALA A 340 -16.11 -7.03 2.68
N MET A 341 -16.77 -7.33 1.55
CA MET A 341 -16.81 -6.42 0.39
C MET A 341 -17.51 -5.09 0.71
N VAL A 342 -18.65 -5.14 1.42
CA VAL A 342 -19.37 -3.93 1.85
C VAL A 342 -18.51 -3.09 2.79
N VAL A 343 -17.93 -3.72 3.81
CA VAL A 343 -17.03 -3.06 4.78
C VAL A 343 -15.81 -2.45 4.09
N ARG A 344 -15.20 -3.17 3.14
CA ARG A 344 -14.05 -2.66 2.38
C ARG A 344 -14.42 -1.47 1.49
N THR A 345 -15.60 -1.48 0.89
CA THR A 345 -16.12 -0.38 0.07
C THR A 345 -16.40 0.86 0.91
N ALA A 346 -17.07 0.69 2.06
CA ALA A 346 -17.30 1.78 3.01
C ALA A 346 -15.97 2.35 3.53
N THR A 347 -15.02 1.47 3.87
CA THR A 347 -13.66 1.85 4.28
C THR A 347 -12.97 2.69 3.21
N PHE A 348 -12.99 2.25 1.95
CA PHE A 348 -12.39 2.99 0.85
C PHE A 348 -13.03 4.38 0.71
N GLY A 349 -14.36 4.49 0.79
CA GLY A 349 -15.05 5.78 0.77
C GLY A 349 -14.61 6.72 1.90
N VAL A 350 -14.52 6.21 3.13
CA VAL A 350 -14.06 7.00 4.28
C VAL A 350 -12.59 7.39 4.15
N GLN A 351 -11.72 6.49 3.69
CA GLN A 351 -10.30 6.78 3.46
C GLN A 351 -10.11 7.85 2.39
N MET A 352 -10.79 7.72 1.25
CA MET A 352 -10.76 8.73 0.18
C MET A 352 -11.28 10.08 0.66
N TRP A 353 -12.38 10.07 1.41
CA TRP A 353 -12.92 11.29 2.01
C TRP A 353 -11.96 11.91 3.02
N ALA A 354 -11.27 11.13 3.85
CA ALA A 354 -10.31 11.65 4.83
C ALA A 354 -9.00 12.15 4.19
N THR A 355 -8.59 11.57 3.06
CA THR A 355 -7.36 11.95 2.36
C THR A 355 -7.56 13.18 1.48
N VAL A 356 -8.72 13.36 0.85
CA VAL A 356 -9.02 14.50 -0.03
C VAL A 356 -9.86 15.57 0.68
N GLY A 357 -10.66 15.19 1.67
CA GLY A 357 -11.46 16.08 2.49
C GLY A 357 -10.69 16.43 3.75
N ARG A 358 -10.40 17.72 3.93
CA ARG A 358 -9.67 18.28 5.07
C ARG A 358 -10.00 17.55 6.38
N PRO A 359 -9.02 16.94 7.07
CA PRO A 359 -9.28 16.15 8.25
C PRO A 359 -9.70 17.05 9.41
N TYR A 360 -10.99 17.03 9.76
CA TYR A 360 -11.45 17.39 11.09
C TYR A 360 -11.64 16.12 11.91
N PHE A 361 -11.38 16.21 13.22
CA PHE A 361 -11.38 15.18 14.27
C PHE A 361 -12.28 13.92 14.08
N GLY A 362 -13.43 14.03 13.40
CA GLY A 362 -14.28 12.89 13.05
C GLY A 362 -13.61 11.84 12.14
N ALA A 363 -12.70 12.25 11.26
CA ALA A 363 -11.98 11.32 10.38
C ALA A 363 -11.06 10.37 11.16
N VAL A 364 -10.44 10.85 12.25
CA VAL A 364 -9.49 10.08 13.05
C VAL A 364 -10.17 8.87 13.70
N ASN A 365 -11.32 9.09 14.35
CA ASN A 365 -12.06 7.99 14.99
C ASN A 365 -12.57 6.98 13.96
N ALA A 366 -13.05 7.45 12.81
CA ALA A 366 -13.49 6.56 11.74
C ALA A 366 -12.34 5.70 11.18
N ILE A 367 -11.16 6.30 10.96
CA ILE A 367 -9.95 5.60 10.51
C ILE A 367 -9.52 4.54 11.54
N VAL A 368 -9.55 4.86 12.83
CA VAL A 368 -9.20 3.91 13.90
C VAL A 368 -10.16 2.71 13.90
N ILE A 369 -11.48 2.95 13.87
CA ILE A 369 -12.49 1.88 13.86
C ILE A 369 -12.31 0.98 12.62
N ILE A 370 -12.16 1.60 11.45
CA ILE A 370 -11.88 0.92 10.19
C ILE A 370 -10.61 0.06 10.30
N GLY A 371 -9.59 0.58 10.99
CA GLY A 371 -8.31 -0.08 11.16
C GLY A 371 -8.36 -1.38 11.96
N TYR A 372 -9.35 -1.55 12.83
CA TYR A 372 -9.60 -2.84 13.48
C TYR A 372 -10.57 -3.72 12.68
N LEU A 373 -11.57 -3.10 12.06
CA LEU A 373 -12.65 -3.82 11.39
C LEU A 373 -12.15 -4.61 10.17
N VAL A 374 -11.36 -3.99 9.29
CA VAL A 374 -10.87 -4.64 8.07
C VAL A 374 -9.99 -5.86 8.36
N PRO A 375 -8.98 -5.79 9.24
CA PRO A 375 -8.19 -6.97 9.61
C PRO A 375 -9.02 -8.06 10.28
N ALA A 376 -9.99 -7.69 11.13
CA ALA A 376 -10.87 -8.67 11.77
C ALA A 376 -11.68 -9.47 10.73
N PHE A 377 -12.23 -8.80 9.72
CA PHE A 377 -12.90 -9.47 8.61
C PHE A 377 -11.94 -10.34 7.78
N GLN A 378 -10.74 -9.84 7.49
CA GLN A 378 -9.72 -10.62 6.78
C GLN A 378 -9.33 -11.88 7.55
N LEU A 379 -9.09 -11.79 8.87
CA LEU A 379 -8.78 -12.93 9.73
C LEU A 379 -9.95 -13.91 9.84
N CYS A 380 -11.19 -13.42 9.98
CA CYS A 380 -12.38 -14.26 9.99
C CYS A 380 -12.52 -15.05 8.67
N MET A 381 -12.36 -14.35 7.56
CA MET A 381 -12.35 -14.93 6.21
C MET A 381 -11.25 -15.98 6.04
N CYS A 382 -10.05 -15.69 6.56
CA CYS A 382 -8.92 -16.60 6.60
C CYS A 382 -9.27 -17.91 7.34
N CYS A 383 -9.83 -17.82 8.55
CA CYS A 383 -10.24 -18.98 9.33
C CYS A 383 -11.31 -19.82 8.62
N LEU A 384 -12.34 -19.16 8.06
CA LEU A 384 -13.41 -19.84 7.32
C LEU A 384 -12.89 -20.52 6.05
N PHE A 385 -11.98 -19.86 5.31
CA PHE A 385 -11.37 -20.43 4.12
C PHE A 385 -10.54 -21.67 4.45
N ILE A 386 -9.73 -21.65 5.53
CA ILE A 386 -8.96 -22.81 5.97
C ILE A 386 -9.89 -23.97 6.33
N TYR A 387 -10.95 -23.70 7.10
CA TYR A 387 -11.93 -24.71 7.48
C TYR A 387 -12.58 -25.36 6.25
N HIS A 388 -13.12 -24.56 5.33
CA HIS A 388 -13.78 -25.07 4.13
C HIS A 388 -12.81 -25.76 3.17
N SER A 389 -11.57 -25.27 3.05
CA SER A 389 -10.52 -25.91 2.25
C SER A 389 -10.16 -27.29 2.81
N HIS A 390 -10.04 -27.42 4.13
CA HIS A 390 -9.78 -28.71 4.77
C HIS A 390 -10.94 -29.69 4.59
N VAL A 391 -12.19 -29.23 4.73
CA VAL A 391 -13.39 -30.05 4.46
C VAL A 391 -13.41 -30.52 3.00
N PHE A 392 -13.14 -29.60 2.06
CA PHE A 392 -13.04 -29.91 0.64
C PHE A 392 -11.96 -30.98 0.36
N LEU A 393 -10.76 -30.83 0.93
CA LEU A 393 -9.67 -31.78 0.74
C LEU A 393 -9.99 -33.19 1.27
N ARG A 394 -10.69 -33.30 2.40
CA ARG A 394 -11.14 -34.59 2.94
C ARG A 394 -12.16 -35.25 2.02
N GLN A 395 -13.16 -34.49 1.59
CA GLN A 395 -14.25 -35.01 0.76
C GLN A 395 -13.84 -35.24 -0.70
N ARG A 396 -12.79 -34.59 -1.19
CA ARG A 396 -12.27 -34.80 -2.56
C ARG A 396 -11.97 -36.26 -2.88
N ARG A 397 -11.60 -37.07 -1.87
CA ARG A 397 -11.38 -38.52 -2.05
C ARG A 397 -12.66 -39.30 -2.38
N GLN A 398 -13.81 -38.79 -1.97
CA GLN A 398 -15.11 -39.43 -2.14
C GLN A 398 -15.87 -38.91 -3.37
N MET A 399 -15.56 -37.70 -3.83
CA MET A 399 -16.22 -37.11 -4.98
C MET A 399 -15.60 -37.59 -6.29
N ALA A 400 -16.40 -38.23 -7.15
CA ALA A 400 -16.04 -38.52 -8.53
C ALA A 400 -16.11 -37.23 -9.38
N VAL A 401 -15.13 -36.33 -9.20
CA VAL A 401 -15.03 -35.10 -10.01
C VAL A 401 -14.33 -35.42 -11.33
N SER A 402 -14.91 -34.97 -12.45
CA SER A 402 -14.25 -35.11 -13.76
C SER A 402 -12.89 -34.41 -13.78
N GLU A 403 -11.92 -34.95 -14.50
CA GLU A 403 -10.57 -34.38 -14.60
C GLU A 403 -10.60 -32.93 -15.13
N GLN A 404 -11.59 -32.62 -15.98
CA GLN A 404 -11.84 -31.29 -16.54
C GLN A 404 -12.30 -30.26 -15.50
N THR A 405 -13.03 -30.66 -14.46
CA THR A 405 -13.47 -29.77 -13.37
C THR A 405 -12.43 -29.72 -12.24
N ALA A 406 -11.71 -30.81 -12.02
CA ALA A 406 -10.71 -30.91 -10.96
C ALA A 406 -9.52 -29.96 -11.16
N ALA A 407 -9.03 -29.80 -12.39
CA ALA A 407 -7.88 -28.92 -12.66
C ALA A 407 -8.18 -27.42 -12.44
N PRO A 408 -9.26 -26.83 -12.99
CA PRO A 408 -9.64 -25.45 -12.69
C PRO A 408 -9.94 -25.20 -11.22
N LEU A 409 -10.56 -26.16 -10.53
CA LEU A 409 -10.85 -26.04 -9.11
C LEU A 409 -9.56 -26.02 -8.27
N LEU A 410 -8.58 -26.85 -8.63
CA LEU A 410 -7.27 -26.83 -7.99
C LEU A 410 -6.55 -25.49 -8.24
N GLN A 411 -6.61 -24.98 -9.47
CA GLN A 411 -6.07 -23.67 -9.84
C GLN A 411 -6.69 -22.54 -9.02
N LEU A 412 -8.03 -22.50 -8.92
CA LEU A 412 -8.75 -21.53 -8.08
C LEU A 412 -8.34 -21.62 -6.61
N SER A 413 -8.18 -22.84 -6.07
CA SER A 413 -7.71 -23.02 -4.69
C SER A 413 -6.30 -22.48 -4.49
N TYR A 414 -5.38 -22.64 -5.44
CA TYR A 414 -4.04 -22.05 -5.35
C TYR A 414 -4.08 -20.52 -5.37
N VAL A 415 -4.91 -19.93 -6.21
CA VAL A 415 -5.08 -18.47 -6.25
C VAL A 415 -5.66 -17.96 -4.93
N ALA A 416 -6.65 -18.66 -4.38
CA ALA A 416 -7.24 -18.32 -3.09
C ALA A 416 -6.23 -18.43 -1.93
N ILE A 417 -5.38 -19.46 -1.91
CA ILE A 417 -4.29 -19.60 -0.93
C ILE A 417 -3.27 -18.45 -1.06
N ALA A 418 -2.85 -18.10 -2.27
CA ALA A 418 -1.93 -16.99 -2.47
C ALA A 418 -2.55 -15.65 -2.02
N THR A 419 -3.82 -15.44 -2.36
CA THR A 419 -4.60 -14.27 -1.94
C THR A 419 -4.69 -14.17 -0.41
N PHE A 420 -4.90 -15.31 0.26
CA PHE A 420 -4.90 -15.43 1.72
C PHE A 420 -3.55 -15.01 2.31
N ILE A 421 -2.43 -15.47 1.74
CA ILE A 421 -1.10 -15.08 2.20
C ILE A 421 -0.93 -13.56 2.09
N GLY A 422 -1.38 -12.97 0.98
CA GLY A 422 -1.40 -11.51 0.82
C GLY A 422 -2.23 -10.80 1.90
N PHE A 423 -3.44 -11.28 2.20
CA PHE A 423 -4.27 -10.70 3.28
C PHE A 423 -3.63 -10.84 4.65
N PHE A 424 -2.91 -11.93 4.92
CA PHE A 424 -2.19 -12.12 6.16
C PHE A 424 -1.10 -11.05 6.36
N PHE A 425 -0.29 -10.77 5.33
CA PHE A 425 0.70 -9.68 5.38
C PHE A 425 0.04 -8.30 5.59
N LEU A 426 -1.09 -8.03 4.95
CA LEU A 426 -1.84 -6.77 5.16
C LEU A 426 -2.44 -6.68 6.57
N ALA A 427 -2.91 -7.79 7.13
CA ALA A 427 -3.42 -7.84 8.49
C ALA A 427 -2.30 -7.56 9.52
N ILE A 428 -1.09 -8.09 9.30
CA ILE A 428 0.08 -7.78 10.12
C ILE A 428 0.45 -6.30 10.01
N ASP A 429 0.54 -5.75 8.79
CA ASP A 429 0.81 -4.33 8.59
C ASP A 429 -0.20 -3.44 9.34
N MET A 430 -1.48 -3.76 9.26
CA MET A 430 -2.52 -3.00 9.95
C MET A 430 -2.40 -3.15 11.48
N LEU A 431 -2.11 -4.36 11.97
CA LEU A 431 -1.89 -4.60 13.39
C LEU A 431 -0.70 -3.78 13.91
N LEU A 432 0.40 -3.72 13.15
CA LEU A 432 1.59 -2.93 13.50
C LEU A 432 1.27 -1.43 13.56
N SER A 433 0.50 -0.92 12.58
CA SER A 433 0.07 0.49 12.55
C SER A 433 -0.76 0.86 13.77
N VAL A 434 -1.67 -0.03 14.18
CA VAL A 434 -2.68 0.28 15.18
C VAL A 434 -2.18 0.04 16.61
N THR A 435 -1.49 -1.08 16.86
CA THR A 435 -1.15 -1.50 18.23
C THR A 435 0.06 -0.81 18.81
N MET A 436 1.08 -0.55 18.00
CA MET A 436 2.39 -0.20 18.55
C MET A 436 2.74 1.29 18.43
N ARG A 437 1.90 2.11 17.78
CA ARG A 437 2.23 3.51 17.42
C ARG A 437 3.64 3.63 16.79
N LEU A 438 4.12 2.56 16.16
CA LEU A 438 5.48 2.45 15.57
C LEU A 438 5.58 3.17 14.23
N ASP A 439 4.55 3.90 13.85
CA ASP A 439 4.55 4.76 12.65
C ASP A 439 5.56 5.91 12.79
N THR A 440 6.12 6.07 13.99
CA THR A 440 7.23 6.96 14.34
C THR A 440 8.60 6.29 14.26
N THR A 441 8.69 4.97 14.09
CA THR A 441 9.97 4.25 13.96
C THR A 441 10.29 3.99 12.49
N PRO A 442 11.39 4.51 11.94
CA PRO A 442 11.76 4.37 10.53
C PRO A 442 11.81 2.92 10.03
N THR A 443 12.43 2.02 10.80
CA THR A 443 12.59 0.60 10.43
C THR A 443 11.26 -0.13 10.35
N VAL A 444 10.35 0.12 11.29
CA VAL A 444 9.02 -0.49 11.30
C VAL A 444 8.19 0.04 10.15
N ASN A 445 8.28 1.33 9.85
CA ASN A 445 7.61 1.92 8.70
C ASN A 445 8.12 1.32 7.38
N ALA A 446 9.44 1.19 7.20
CA ALA A 446 10.01 0.51 6.05
C ALA A 446 9.54 -0.95 5.93
N LEU A 447 9.52 -1.69 7.03
CA LEU A 447 9.00 -3.07 7.06
C LEU A 447 7.52 -3.12 6.65
N ARG A 448 6.69 -2.18 7.12
CA ARG A 448 5.29 -2.06 6.72
C ARG A 448 5.14 -1.85 5.22
N TYR A 449 5.92 -0.97 4.61
CA TYR A 449 5.94 -0.78 3.16
C TYR A 449 6.36 -2.06 2.42
N GLN A 450 7.41 -2.74 2.89
CA GLN A 450 7.86 -4.01 2.33
C GLN A 450 6.77 -5.10 2.42
N MET A 451 6.05 -5.20 3.54
CA MET A 451 4.92 -6.13 3.69
C MET A 451 3.79 -5.81 2.69
N LYS A 452 3.46 -4.53 2.49
CA LYS A 452 2.47 -4.11 1.48
C LYS A 452 2.92 -4.50 0.07
N MET A 453 4.19 -4.27 -0.28
CA MET A 453 4.78 -4.65 -1.56
C MET A 453 4.73 -6.17 -1.80
N VAL A 454 5.06 -6.98 -0.79
CA VAL A 454 4.97 -8.45 -0.84
C VAL A 454 3.53 -8.89 -1.04
N ALA A 455 2.61 -8.38 -0.21
CA ALA A 455 1.19 -8.71 -0.31
C ALA A 455 0.62 -8.38 -1.69
N TRP A 456 0.92 -7.18 -2.19
CA TRP A 456 0.52 -6.72 -3.51
C TRP A 456 1.02 -7.65 -4.60
N THR A 457 2.29 -8.02 -4.55
CA THR A 457 2.94 -8.83 -5.58
C THR A 457 2.41 -10.26 -5.59
N ILE A 458 2.17 -10.84 -4.41
CA ILE A 458 1.55 -12.15 -4.29
C ILE A 458 0.13 -12.13 -4.88
N GLN A 459 -0.68 -11.14 -4.55
CA GLN A 459 -2.05 -11.01 -5.05
C GLN A 459 -2.09 -10.76 -6.56
N SER A 460 -1.30 -9.81 -7.06
CA SER A 460 -1.14 -9.51 -8.49
C SER A 460 -0.68 -10.73 -9.27
N GLY A 461 0.39 -11.40 -8.81
CA GLY A 461 0.91 -12.62 -9.43
C GLY A 461 -0.11 -13.76 -9.42
N ALA A 462 -0.83 -13.96 -8.31
CA ALA A 462 -1.87 -14.97 -8.23
C ALA A 462 -3.03 -14.70 -9.20
N LEU A 463 -3.51 -13.46 -9.26
CA LEU A 463 -4.63 -13.10 -10.14
C LEU A 463 -4.25 -13.04 -11.62
N ILE A 464 -3.01 -12.76 -11.97
CA ILE A 464 -2.57 -12.67 -13.36
C ILE A 464 -2.04 -14.02 -13.86
N ILE A 465 -1.12 -14.66 -13.14
CA ILE A 465 -0.48 -15.90 -13.56
C ILE A 465 -1.36 -17.10 -13.24
N LEU A 466 -1.76 -17.24 -11.98
CA LEU A 466 -2.43 -18.46 -11.52
C LEU A 466 -3.88 -18.48 -11.95
N LEU A 467 -4.60 -17.35 -11.99
CA LEU A 467 -5.95 -17.36 -12.53
C LEU A 467 -5.88 -17.63 -14.02
N GLY A 468 -5.09 -16.85 -14.77
CA GLY A 468 -5.02 -16.93 -16.23
C GLY A 468 -6.39 -16.73 -16.90
N MET A 469 -6.37 -16.42 -18.19
CA MET A 469 -7.61 -16.35 -18.95
C MET A 469 -8.14 -17.72 -19.31
N ARG A 470 -9.46 -17.87 -19.23
CA ARG A 470 -10.15 -19.04 -19.77
C ARG A 470 -10.38 -18.84 -21.26
N THR A 471 -9.77 -19.70 -22.07
CA THR A 471 -10.13 -19.83 -23.49
C THR A 471 -11.30 -20.80 -23.65
N THR A 472 -12.21 -20.50 -24.56
CA THR A 472 -13.25 -21.48 -24.91
C THR A 472 -12.66 -22.56 -25.79
N SER A 473 -12.24 -23.67 -25.18
CA SER A 473 -11.86 -24.87 -25.93
C SER A 473 -13.05 -25.31 -26.79
N LYS A 474 -12.90 -25.23 -28.12
CA LYS A 474 -13.95 -25.56 -29.12
C LYS A 474 -14.52 -26.98 -28.97
N THR A 475 -13.83 -27.87 -28.24
CA THR A 475 -14.23 -29.26 -28.01
C THR A 475 -15.51 -29.45 -27.20
N SER A 476 -15.93 -28.50 -26.36
CA SER A 476 -17.14 -28.68 -25.52
C SER A 476 -18.45 -28.35 -26.24
N ILE A 477 -18.43 -27.45 -27.23
CA ILE A 477 -19.66 -27.07 -27.95
C ILE A 477 -20.04 -28.16 -28.96
N LEU A 478 -19.06 -28.78 -29.62
CA LEU A 478 -19.34 -29.91 -30.50
C LEU A 478 -19.84 -31.13 -29.72
N SER A 479 -19.29 -31.47 -28.55
CA SER A 479 -19.78 -32.65 -27.79
C SER A 479 -21.18 -32.45 -27.19
N LEU A 480 -21.57 -31.20 -26.88
CA LEU A 480 -22.94 -30.89 -26.44
C LEU A 480 -23.92 -30.84 -27.62
N MET A 481 -23.48 -30.44 -28.82
CA MET A 481 -24.34 -30.44 -30.02
C MET A 481 -24.41 -31.81 -30.71
N THR A 482 -23.39 -32.66 -30.61
CA THR A 482 -23.42 -34.03 -31.15
C THR A 482 -23.97 -35.04 -30.14
N GLY A 483 -24.01 -34.71 -28.84
CA GLY A 483 -24.53 -35.58 -27.79
C GLY A 483 -26.06 -35.60 -27.65
N SER A 484 -26.79 -34.63 -28.26
CA SER A 484 -28.25 -34.55 -28.15
C SER A 484 -29.03 -35.05 -29.37
N VAL A 485 -28.35 -35.55 -30.43
CA VAL A 485 -29.03 -35.94 -31.68
C VAL A 485 -28.97 -37.45 -31.98
N LEU A 486 -28.21 -38.26 -31.23
CA LEU A 486 -28.08 -39.71 -31.52
C LEU A 486 -28.48 -40.67 -30.39
N SER A 487 -29.27 -40.22 -29.41
CA SER A 487 -29.86 -41.10 -28.38
C SER A 487 -31.41 -41.10 -28.44
N LYS A 488 -31.97 -41.22 -29.64
CA LYS A 488 -33.34 -41.72 -29.85
C LYS A 488 -33.22 -43.10 -30.50
N THR A 489 -33.28 -44.14 -29.68
CA THR A 489 -33.93 -45.46 -29.90
C THR A 489 -33.31 -46.49 -28.96
N HIS A 490 -33.76 -46.52 -27.71
CA HIS A 490 -33.94 -47.79 -27.01
C HIS A 490 -35.11 -47.64 -26.02
N THR A 491 -36.15 -48.37 -26.35
CA THR A 491 -37.40 -48.59 -25.62
C THR A 491 -37.17 -49.01 -24.16
N PRO A 492 -37.95 -48.49 -23.19
CA PRO A 492 -38.01 -49.08 -21.86
C PRO A 492 -38.93 -50.31 -21.86
N PRO A 493 -38.55 -51.45 -21.26
CA PRO A 493 -39.52 -52.45 -20.85
C PRO A 493 -40.15 -52.00 -19.54
N TRP A 494 -41.46 -51.75 -19.60
CA TRP A 494 -42.34 -51.84 -18.44
C TRP A 494 -42.16 -53.21 -17.77
N PRO A 495 -42.33 -53.27 -16.44
CA PRO A 495 -43.32 -54.20 -15.95
C PRO A 495 -44.35 -53.48 -15.08
N TRP A 496 -45.60 -53.71 -15.44
CA TRP A 496 -46.76 -53.53 -14.60
C TRP A 496 -46.52 -54.21 -13.25
N LYS A 497 -46.65 -53.46 -12.16
CA LYS A 497 -46.95 -54.04 -10.85
C LYS A 497 -48.30 -53.50 -10.42
N GLN A 498 -49.28 -54.41 -10.46
CA GLN A 498 -50.63 -54.26 -9.94
C GLN A 498 -50.58 -53.63 -8.55
N ILE A 499 -51.33 -52.55 -8.39
CA ILE A 499 -51.75 -52.03 -7.09
C ILE A 499 -52.97 -52.88 -6.73
N ASP A 500 -52.76 -53.84 -5.83
CA ASP A 500 -53.85 -54.53 -5.16
C ASP A 500 -54.40 -53.64 -4.04
N ASP A 501 -55.73 -53.56 -4.04
CA ASP A 501 -56.59 -53.12 -2.96
C ASP A 501 -56.35 -53.89 -1.65
N HIS A 502 -56.85 -53.32 -0.56
CA HIS A 502 -56.92 -53.83 0.82
C HIS A 502 -55.77 -53.45 1.77
N ARG A 503 -55.98 -52.38 2.55
CA ARG A 503 -56.48 -52.52 3.93
C ARG A 503 -56.69 -51.16 4.59
N ILE A 504 -57.96 -50.81 4.70
CA ILE A 504 -58.49 -49.96 5.77
C ILE A 504 -58.39 -50.80 7.06
N SER A 505 -57.54 -50.41 8.01
CA SER A 505 -57.64 -50.86 9.39
C SER A 505 -57.97 -49.66 10.27
N ALA A 506 -59.20 -49.70 10.78
CA ALA A 506 -59.81 -48.76 11.69
C ALA A 506 -58.94 -48.54 12.93
N ARG A 507 -58.71 -47.27 13.27
CA ARG A 507 -58.26 -46.86 14.60
C ARG A 507 -59.52 -46.67 15.45
N GLN A 508 -59.76 -47.64 16.31
CA GLN A 508 -60.88 -47.69 17.23
C GLN A 508 -60.74 -46.59 18.28
N VAL A 509 -61.78 -45.78 18.40
CA VAL A 509 -62.02 -44.80 19.45
C VAL A 509 -62.29 -45.57 20.74
N GLY A 510 -61.42 -45.41 21.72
CA GLY A 510 -61.66 -45.84 23.10
C GLY A 510 -62.17 -44.66 23.91
N GLY A 511 -63.46 -44.67 24.21
CA GLY A 511 -64.09 -43.81 25.19
C GLY A 511 -65.26 -44.56 25.83
N HIS A 512 -65.16 -44.85 27.12
CA HIS A 512 -66.25 -44.67 28.09
C HIS A 512 -65.75 -44.99 29.51
N VAL A 513 -66.07 -44.04 30.40
CA VAL A 513 -66.37 -44.13 31.84
C VAL A 513 -65.34 -44.76 32.77
#